data_AF-A0AAD7I2Q4-F1
#
_entry.id   AF-A0AAD7I2Q4-F1
#
_cell.length_a   1.000
_cell.length_b   1.000
_cell.length_c   1.000
_cell.angle_alpha   90.00
_cell.angle_beta   90.00
_cell.angle_gamma   90.00
#
_symmetry.space_group_name_H-M   'P 1'
#
loop_
_entity.id
_entity.type
_entity.pdbx_description
1 polymer ?
#
loop_
_entity_poly.entity_id
_entity_poly.type
_entity_poly.pdbx_seq_one_letter_code
_entity_poly.pdbx_strand_id
1 'polypeptide(L)'
;MSWDLSVAIGYTVCDPTEGCEGSAQVLYNGPFTPTVHTPPGPGGISAYQNFTFASPFTAPGPAQLTIVHFYDVGVSNIPLLQTVNVNFNVV
;
A
#
# COMPACT_ATOMS: atom_id res chain seq x y z
N MET A 1 -1.45 -9.80 19.62
CA MET A 1 -2.68 -9.66 18.83
C MET A 1 -2.63 -8.30 18.18
N SER A 2 -2.77 -8.23 16.85
CA SER A 2 -2.76 -6.97 16.08
C SER A 2 -4.16 -6.72 15.55
N TRP A 3 -4.58 -5.46 15.48
CA TRP A 3 -5.85 -5.03 14.93
C TRP A 3 -5.60 -4.08 13.76
N ASP A 4 -6.02 -4.50 12.58
CA ASP A 4 -5.95 -3.70 11.36
C ASP A 4 -7.03 -2.62 11.40
N LEU A 5 -6.65 -1.37 11.13
CA LEU A 5 -7.57 -0.22 11.16
C LEU A 5 -7.87 0.27 9.74
N SER A 6 -6.82 0.70 9.04
CA SER A 6 -6.96 1.31 7.72
C SER A 6 -5.70 1.19 6.90
N VAL A 7 -5.86 1.25 5.58
CA VAL A 7 -4.75 1.38 4.64
C VAL A 7 -4.98 2.55 3.71
N ALA A 8 -3.92 3.31 3.44
CA ALA A 8 -3.89 4.30 2.37
C ALA A 8 -2.89 3.83 1.31
N ILE A 9 -3.28 3.93 0.04
CA ILE A 9 -2.46 3.52 -1.09
C ILE A 9 -2.31 4.74 -1.99
N GLY A 10 -1.07 5.19 -2.13
CA GLY A 10 -0.66 6.29 -2.99
C GLY A 10 0.12 5.78 -4.21
N TYR A 11 -0.03 6.47 -5.32
CA TYR A 11 0.72 6.24 -6.55
C TYR A 11 1.43 7.52 -6.94
N THR A 12 2.72 7.43 -7.29
CA THR A 12 3.46 8.55 -7.86
C THR A 12 4.25 8.11 -9.09
N VAL A 13 4.32 8.97 -10.11
CA VAL A 13 5.27 8.81 -11.22
C VAL A 13 6.57 9.48 -10.79
N CYS A 14 7.68 8.80 -11.02
CA CYS A 14 8.98 9.29 -10.62
C CYS A 14 9.64 10.02 -11.78
N ASP A 15 10.31 11.12 -11.46
CA ASP A 15 11.20 11.77 -12.39
C ASP A 15 12.53 10.98 -12.45
N PRO A 16 13.12 10.75 -13.64
CA PRO A 16 14.38 10.02 -13.77
C PRO A 16 15.58 10.72 -13.10
N THR A 17 15.50 12.03 -12.89
CA THR A 17 16.56 12.87 -12.33
C THR A 17 16.32 13.25 -10.88
N GLU A 18 15.07 13.50 -10.49
CA GLU A 18 14.71 13.90 -9.12
C GLU A 18 14.13 12.74 -8.29
N GLY A 19 13.90 11.56 -8.89
CA GLY A 19 13.31 10.42 -8.20
C GLY A 19 11.80 10.58 -7.98
N CYS A 20 11.27 9.93 -6.95
CA CYS A 20 9.83 9.94 -6.65
C CYS A 20 9.46 11.07 -5.66
N GLU A 21 10.14 12.21 -5.74
CA GLU A 21 9.93 13.39 -4.89
C GLU A 21 8.66 14.12 -5.37
N GLY A 22 7.51 13.84 -4.75
CA GLY A 22 6.24 14.46 -5.16
C GLY A 22 5.04 14.04 -4.31
N SER A 23 3.92 14.75 -4.49
CA SER A 23 2.66 14.35 -3.86
C SER A 23 2.08 13.15 -4.60
N ALA A 24 2.00 12.00 -3.93
CA ALA A 24 1.35 10.83 -4.48
C ALA A 24 -0.16 11.08 -4.67
N GLN A 25 -0.70 10.57 -5.78
CA GLN A 25 -2.13 10.49 -5.97
C GLN A 25 -2.68 9.35 -5.12
N VAL A 26 -3.64 9.67 -4.24
CA VAL A 26 -4.31 8.68 -3.40
C VAL A 26 -5.24 7.82 -4.26
N LEU A 27 -4.94 6.52 -4.34
CA LEU A 27 -5.76 5.51 -5.01
C LEU A 27 -6.81 4.90 -4.07
N TYR A 28 -6.48 4.79 -2.78
CA TYR A 28 -7.37 4.27 -1.75
C TYR A 28 -7.03 4.89 -0.41
N ASN A 29 -8.06 5.18 0.39
CA ASN A 29 -7.95 5.54 1.79
C ASN A 29 -9.21 5.03 2.49
N GLY A 30 -9.08 3.96 3.26
CA GLY A 30 -10.21 3.36 3.92
C GLY A 30 -9.87 2.17 4.80
N PRO A 31 -10.89 1.49 5.34
CA PRO A 31 -10.71 0.33 6.18
C PRO A 31 -9.86 -0.76 5.51
N PHE A 32 -9.01 -1.42 6.30
CA PHE A 32 -8.30 -2.63 5.88
C PHE A 32 -8.88 -3.80 6.67
N THR A 33 -9.57 -4.69 5.97
CA THR A 33 -10.30 -5.82 6.57
C THR A 33 -9.84 -7.12 5.90
N PRO A 34 -8.60 -7.58 6.18
CA PRO A 34 -8.06 -8.78 5.57
C PRO A 34 -8.88 -10.01 5.98
N THR A 35 -9.13 -10.89 5.01
CA THR A 35 -9.76 -12.19 5.27
C THR A 35 -8.71 -13.28 5.24
N VAL A 36 -8.95 -14.37 5.98
CA VAL A 36 -8.09 -15.55 5.91
C VAL A 36 -8.38 -16.33 4.62
N HIS A 37 -7.33 -16.66 3.88
CA HIS A 37 -7.38 -17.41 2.62
C HIS A 37 -6.67 -18.75 2.77
N THR A 38 -7.15 -19.76 2.04
CA THR A 38 -6.52 -21.09 1.96
C THR A 38 -6.54 -21.57 0.50
N PRO A 39 -5.37 -21.84 -0.11
CA PRO A 39 -4.03 -21.83 0.48
C PRO A 39 -3.53 -20.41 0.84
N PRO A 40 -2.51 -20.29 1.73
CA PRO A 40 -1.88 -19.01 2.02
C PRO A 40 -1.34 -18.35 0.75
N GLY A 41 -1.35 -17.02 0.72
CA GLY A 41 -0.79 -16.24 -0.37
C GLY A 41 0.75 -16.24 -0.39
N PRO A 42 1.35 -15.42 -1.26
CA PRO A 42 2.80 -15.24 -1.32
C PRO A 42 3.40 -14.93 0.07
N GLY A 43 4.56 -15.51 0.37
CA GLY A 43 5.25 -15.31 1.65
C GLY A 43 4.60 -16.05 2.83
N GLY A 44 3.65 -16.96 2.59
CA GLY A 44 2.96 -17.70 3.65
C GLY A 44 1.93 -16.87 4.42
N ILE A 45 1.59 -15.68 3.92
CA ILE A 45 0.60 -14.79 4.53
C ILE A 45 -0.80 -15.33 4.23
N SER A 46 -1.51 -15.75 5.27
CA SER A 46 -2.87 -16.29 5.14
C SER A 46 -3.96 -15.23 5.21
N ALA A 47 -3.73 -14.09 5.87
CA ALA A 47 -4.69 -12.99 5.96
C ALA A 47 -4.29 -11.84 5.03
N TYR A 48 -5.09 -11.56 4.00
CA TYR A 48 -4.83 -10.45 3.08
C TYR A 48 -6.12 -9.92 2.43
N GLN A 49 -6.04 -8.72 1.88
CA GLN A 49 -7.08 -8.10 1.07
C GLN A 49 -6.46 -7.65 -0.26
N ASN A 50 -7.09 -8.03 -1.37
CA ASN A 50 -6.65 -7.64 -2.69
C ASN A 50 -7.19 -6.26 -3.06
N PHE A 51 -6.33 -5.44 -3.64
CA PHE A 51 -6.69 -4.14 -4.16
C PHE A 51 -6.39 -4.11 -5.66
N THR A 52 -7.27 -3.49 -6.44
CA THR A 52 -7.10 -3.33 -7.88
C THR A 52 -7.45 -1.90 -8.25
N PHE A 53 -6.53 -1.25 -8.95
CA PHE A 53 -6.66 0.14 -9.38
C PHE A 53 -6.31 0.24 -10.85
N ALA A 54 -6.96 1.16 -11.55
CA ALA A 54 -6.46 1.64 -12.83
C ALA A 54 -5.31 2.61 -12.56
N SER A 55 -4.24 2.55 -13.37
CA SER A 55 -3.20 3.57 -13.30
C SER A 55 -3.83 4.93 -13.61
N PRO A 56 -3.70 5.93 -12.72
CA PRO A 56 -4.24 7.26 -13.01
C PRO A 56 -3.33 8.06 -13.95
N PHE A 57 -2.12 7.56 -14.23
CA PHE A 57 -1.18 8.16 -15.16
C PHE A 57 -1.03 7.28 -16.40
N THR A 58 -0.96 7.95 -17.56
CA THR A 58 -0.77 7.29 -18.86
C THR A 58 0.68 7.30 -19.32
N ALA A 59 1.56 8.04 -18.64
CA ALA A 59 2.96 8.13 -19.00
C ALA A 59 3.69 6.85 -18.57
N PRO A 60 4.42 6.17 -19.49
CA PRO A 60 5.31 5.10 -19.12
C PRO A 60 6.54 5.65 -18.38
N GLY A 61 7.20 4.81 -17.61
CA GLY A 61 8.39 5.17 -16.85
C GLY A 61 8.38 4.69 -15.40
N PRO A 62 9.40 5.10 -14.62
CA PRO A 62 9.52 4.69 -13.23
C PRO A 62 8.35 5.26 -12.41
N ALA A 63 7.78 4.41 -11.58
CA ALA A 63 6.68 4.76 -10.69
C ALA A 63 6.86 4.08 -9.34
N GLN A 64 6.19 4.61 -8.33
CA GLN A 64 6.20 4.07 -6.99
C GLN A 64 4.77 3.99 -6.45
N LEU A 65 4.46 2.86 -5.81
CA LEU A 65 3.28 2.65 -5.00
C LEU A 65 3.71 2.76 -3.53
N THR A 66 3.05 3.63 -2.77
CA THR A 66 3.26 3.78 -1.34
C THR A 66 2.04 3.24 -0.62
N ILE A 67 2.25 2.24 0.23
CA ILE A 67 1.21 1.62 1.06
C ILE A 67 1.47 2.06 2.50
N VAL A 68 0.50 2.73 3.10
CA VAL A 68 0.53 3.16 4.49
C VAL A 68 -0.51 2.38 5.25
N HIS A 69 -0.08 1.49 6.12
CA HIS A 69 -0.91 0.63 6.94
C HIS A 69 -0.94 1.14 8.38
N PHE A 70 -2.15 1.38 8.88
CA PHE A 70 -2.43 1.76 10.26
C PHE A 70 -3.00 0.57 11.02
N TYR A 71 -2.34 0.19 12.11
CA TYR A 71 -2.73 -0.94 12.92
C TYR A 71 -2.43 -0.67 14.40
N ASP A 72 -3.05 -1.43 15.28
CA ASP A 72 -2.78 -1.40 16.72
C ASP A 72 -2.29 -2.76 17.19
N VAL A 73 -1.42 -2.78 18.21
CA VAL A 73 -0.90 -4.01 18.82
C VAL A 73 -1.43 -4.11 20.25
N GLY A 74 -2.34 -5.05 20.46
CA GLY A 74 -2.94 -5.35 21.75
C GLY A 74 -4.11 -4.43 22.09
N VAL A 75 -3.94 -3.65 23.15
CA VAL A 75 -4.90 -2.66 23.66
C VAL A 75 -4.20 -1.29 23.83
N SER A 76 -3.15 -1.06 23.04
CA SER A 76 -2.41 0.20 23.07
C SER A 76 -3.32 1.31 22.54
N ASN A 77 -3.27 2.49 23.14
CA ASN A 77 -3.99 3.66 22.62
C ASN A 77 -3.17 4.43 21.57
N ILE A 78 -2.03 3.88 21.17
CA ILE A 78 -1.13 4.49 20.19
C ILE A 78 -1.15 3.61 18.93
N PRO A 79 -1.79 4.06 17.83
CA PRO A 79 -1.73 3.33 16.58
C PRO A 79 -0.30 3.37 16.02
N LEU A 80 0.09 2.25 15.43
CA LEU A 80 1.34 2.09 14.71
C LEU A 80 1.13 2.32 13.22
N LEU A 81 2.19 2.80 12.59
CA LEU A 81 2.26 3.06 11.17
C LEU A 81 3.30 2.15 10.55
N GLN A 82 2.92 1.46 9.48
CA GLN A 82 3.85 0.78 8.60
C GLN A 82 3.74 1.36 7.20
N THR A 83 4.87 1.82 6.67
CA THR A 83 4.96 2.30 5.29
C THR A 83 5.77 1.33 4.46
N VAL A 84 5.23 0.94 3.31
CA VAL A 84 5.90 0.09 2.31
C VAL A 84 5.90 0.82 0.99
N ASN A 85 7.09 1.02 0.41
CA ASN A 85 7.26 1.59 -0.91
C ASN A 85 7.63 0.49 -1.90
N VAL A 86 6.88 0.40 -2.98
CA VAL A 86 7.09 -0.57 -4.07
C VAL A 86 7.42 0.21 -5.33
N ASN A 87 8.64 0.05 -5.84
CA ASN A 87 9.08 0.70 -7.06
C ASN A 87 8.87 -0.25 -8.25
N PHE A 88 8.36 0.27 -9.35
CA PHE A 88 8.13 -0.50 -10.57
C PHE A 88 8.26 0.42 -11.80
N ASN A 89 8.28 -0.19 -12.98
CA ASN A 89 8.32 0.54 -14.25
C ASN A 89 7.02 0.29 -15.01
N VAL A 90 6.34 1.36 -15.39
CA VAL A 90 5.17 1.30 -16.28
C VAL A 90 5.65 1.21 -17.72
N VAL A 91 5.10 0.25 -18.46
CA VAL A 91 5.43 -0.02 -19.87
C VAL A 91 4.32 0.42 -20.79
#